data_AF-A0A9E2FQ12-F1
#
_entry.id   AF-A0A9E2FQ12-F1
#
_cell.length_a   1.000
_cell.length_b   1.000
_cell.length_c   1.000
_cell.angle_alpha   90.00
_cell.angle_beta   90.00
_cell.angle_gamma   90.00
#
_symmetry.space_group_name_H-M   'P 1'
#
loop_
_entity.id
_entity.type
_entity.pdbx_description
1 polymer ?
#
loop_
_entity_poly.entity_id
_entity_poly.type
_entity_poly.pdbx_seq_one_letter_code
_entity_poly.pdbx_strand_id
1 'polypeptide(L)'
;MGFLRHAQHRRNWGVYRSRRYGGCRACARCAHGSSCRQDPAKGRTIKRDQYEAHRERMRLRMKEEPSRSRYALRKQTVEPRIGEIRHVRAARRFLRRGLDAVRHERTLVCTAVCDHEAHGLLRQVVGRFGTRRGDEAEVGLAVEAKASG
;
A
#
# COMPACT_ATOMS: atom_id res chain seq x y z
N MET A 1 10.81 9.52 -37.30
CA MET A 1 9.41 9.59 -36.80
C MET A 1 9.18 10.97 -36.18
N GLY A 2 8.67 11.94 -36.93
CA GLY A 2 8.47 13.30 -36.44
C GLY A 2 7.19 13.42 -35.60
N PHE A 3 7.30 13.95 -34.38
CA PHE A 3 6.13 14.37 -33.62
C PHE A 3 5.58 15.66 -34.24
N LEU A 4 4.27 15.75 -34.44
CA LEU A 4 3.63 16.95 -34.99
C LEU A 4 3.72 18.14 -34.03
N ARG A 5 3.62 17.87 -32.72
CA ARG A 5 3.74 18.89 -31.67
C ARG A 5 4.40 18.29 -30.44
N HIS A 6 5.31 19.03 -29.83
CA HIS A 6 5.90 18.73 -28.53
C HIS A 6 5.71 19.93 -27.61
N ALA A 7 5.21 19.70 -26.40
CA ALA A 7 5.07 20.73 -25.38
C ALA A 7 5.47 20.18 -24.01
N GLN A 8 6.06 21.03 -23.19
CA GLN A 8 6.32 20.74 -21.79
C GLN A 8 5.46 21.64 -20.93
N HIS A 9 4.82 21.06 -19.92
CA HIS A 9 3.89 21.75 -19.04
C HIS A 9 4.33 21.53 -17.60
N ARG A 10 4.29 22.60 -16.80
CA ARG A 10 4.60 22.58 -15.37
C ARG A 10 3.31 22.72 -14.57
N ARG A 11 3.10 21.83 -13.60
CA ARG A 11 2.04 21.90 -12.59
C ARG A 11 2.68 21.92 -11.20
N ASN A 12 1.90 22.18 -10.16
CA ASN A 12 2.32 22.11 -8.76
C ASN A 12 2.94 20.74 -8.38
N TRP A 13 2.44 19.64 -8.95
CA TRP A 13 2.94 18.28 -8.69
C TRP A 13 4.12 17.85 -9.57
N GLY A 14 4.58 18.70 -10.50
CA GLY A 14 5.69 18.38 -11.37
C GLY A 14 5.48 18.74 -12.84
N VAL A 15 6.40 18.26 -13.66
CA VAL A 15 6.49 18.54 -15.08
C VAL A 15 6.02 17.32 -15.88
N TYR A 16 5.21 17.56 -16.91
CA TYR A 16 4.85 16.55 -17.88
C TYR A 16 5.12 17.01 -19.31
N ARG A 17 5.49 16.06 -20.16
CA ARG A 17 5.74 16.26 -21.59
C ARG A 17 4.57 15.70 -22.37
N SER A 18 4.03 16.51 -23.27
CA SER A 18 2.97 16.14 -24.19
C SER A 18 3.57 16.02 -25.59
N ARG A 19 3.36 14.87 -26.24
CA ARG A 19 3.80 14.60 -27.61
C ARG A 19 2.61 14.20 -28.44
N ARG A 20 2.33 14.93 -29.51
CA ARG A 20 1.27 14.63 -30.47
C ARG A 20 1.87 14.10 -31.75
N TYR A 21 1.39 12.94 -32.22
CA TYR A 21 1.75 12.37 -33.51
C TYR A 21 0.48 12.11 -34.33
N GLY A 22 0.53 12.33 -35.64
CA GLY A 22 -0.61 12.22 -36.54
C GLY A 22 -0.22 12.70 -37.94
N GLY A 23 -1.10 12.53 -38.93
CA GLY A 23 -0.94 13.12 -40.26
C GLY A 23 0.27 12.67 -41.12
N CYS A 24 1.22 11.87 -40.60
CA CYS A 24 2.36 11.41 -41.38
C CYS A 24 2.02 10.14 -42.19
N ARG A 25 2.71 9.92 -43.32
CA ARG A 25 2.50 8.74 -44.20
C ARG A 25 2.65 7.41 -43.46
N ALA A 26 3.57 7.34 -42.49
CA ALA A 26 3.76 6.16 -41.63
C ALA A 26 2.52 5.85 -40.78
N CYS A 27 1.85 6.91 -40.33
CA CYS A 27 0.59 6.82 -39.61
C CYS A 27 -0.58 6.47 -40.53
N ALA A 28 -0.62 6.99 -41.76
CA ALA A 28 -1.68 6.68 -42.73
C ALA A 28 -1.66 5.22 -43.20
N ARG A 29 -0.48 4.60 -43.27
CA ARG A 29 -0.29 3.20 -43.71
C ARG A 29 -0.16 2.20 -42.55
N CYS A 30 -0.43 2.63 -41.32
CA CYS A 30 -0.26 1.77 -40.14
C CYS A 30 -1.44 0.80 -40.01
N ALA A 31 -1.15 -0.51 -39.94
CA ALA A 31 -2.16 -1.56 -39.74
C ALA A 31 -2.97 -1.37 -38.44
N HIS A 32 -2.37 -0.78 -37.41
CA HIS A 32 -3.04 -0.44 -36.14
C HIS A 32 -3.61 0.98 -36.12
N GLY A 33 -3.79 1.63 -37.28
CA GLY A 33 -4.26 3.01 -37.37
C GLY A 33 -5.59 3.25 -36.66
N SER A 34 -6.54 2.33 -36.83
CA SER A 34 -7.89 2.38 -36.26
C SER A 34 -7.92 2.26 -34.72
N SER A 35 -7.07 1.42 -34.13
CA SER A 35 -6.98 1.28 -32.66
C SER A 35 -6.07 2.32 -32.02
N CYS A 36 -5.13 2.87 -32.79
CA CYS A 36 -4.14 3.83 -32.31
C CYS A 36 -4.70 5.26 -32.24
N ARG A 37 -5.57 5.66 -33.17
CA ARG A 37 -6.10 7.02 -33.28
C ARG A 37 -7.61 6.99 -33.58
N GLN A 38 -8.37 7.74 -32.79
CA GLN A 38 -9.80 7.97 -33.07
C GLN A 38 -10.01 8.87 -34.30
N ASP A 39 -9.11 9.83 -34.54
CA ASP A 39 -9.17 10.76 -35.66
C ASP A 39 -7.79 10.82 -36.38
N PRO A 40 -7.71 10.45 -37.68
CA PRO A 40 -6.47 10.46 -38.45
C PRO A 40 -5.83 11.85 -38.59
N ALA A 41 -6.65 12.90 -38.72
CA ALA A 41 -6.24 14.28 -38.90
C ALA A 41 -5.77 14.90 -37.56
N LYS A 42 -6.46 14.60 -36.47
CA LYS A 42 -6.04 15.09 -35.14
C LYS A 42 -4.88 14.29 -34.55
N GLY A 43 -4.67 13.04 -34.91
CA GLY A 43 -3.56 12.29 -34.32
C GLY A 43 -3.82 11.87 -32.85
N ARG A 44 -2.84 11.22 -32.22
CA ARG A 44 -2.88 10.85 -30.80
C ARG A 44 -1.88 11.67 -30.00
N THR A 45 -2.31 12.09 -28.82
CA THR A 45 -1.46 12.80 -27.86
C THR A 45 -1.07 11.85 -26.73
N ILE A 46 0.23 11.66 -26.54
CA ILE A 46 0.80 10.92 -25.42
C ILE A 46 1.32 11.94 -24.41
N LYS A 47 0.84 11.82 -23.17
CA LYS A 47 1.35 12.60 -22.03
C LYS A 47 2.21 11.67 -21.18
N ARG A 48 3.44 12.08 -20.87
CA ARG A 48 4.32 11.40 -19.92
C ARG A 48 4.78 12.40 -18.87
N ASP A 49 4.53 12.09 -17.60
CA ASP A 49 5.06 12.87 -16.49
C ASP A 49 6.44 12.34 -16.06
N GLN A 50 7.07 13.07 -15.14
CA GLN A 50 8.37 12.70 -14.55
C GLN A 50 8.35 11.39 -13.74
N TYR A 51 7.18 10.88 -13.35
CA TYR A 51 7.05 9.67 -12.53
C TYR A 51 6.71 8.43 -13.36
N GLU A 52 6.52 8.55 -14.67
CA GLU A 52 6.13 7.42 -15.52
C GLU A 52 7.13 6.25 -15.45
N ALA A 53 8.44 6.55 -15.34
CA ALA A 53 9.47 5.52 -15.16
C ALA A 53 9.26 4.72 -13.85
N HIS A 54 8.81 5.37 -12.77
CA HIS A 54 8.50 4.68 -11.52
C HIS A 54 7.27 3.77 -11.69
N ARG A 55 6.23 4.25 -12.38
CA ARG A 55 5.03 3.45 -12.67
C ARG A 55 5.34 2.27 -13.58
N GLU A 56 6.20 2.45 -14.58
CA GLU A 56 6.64 1.37 -15.47
C GLU A 56 7.42 0.30 -14.70
N ARG A 57 8.36 0.67 -13.83
CA ARG A 57 9.04 -0.29 -12.94
C ARG A 57 8.05 -1.03 -12.05
N MET A 58 7.05 -0.34 -11.51
CA MET A 58 6.02 -0.98 -10.70
C MET A 58 5.16 -1.95 -11.52
N ARG A 59 4.76 -1.57 -12.74
CA ARG A 59 4.02 -2.45 -13.67
C ARG A 59 4.83 -3.70 -14.01
N LEU A 60 6.14 -3.56 -14.24
CA LEU A 60 7.03 -4.70 -14.52
C LEU A 60 7.11 -5.64 -13.32
N ARG A 61 7.35 -5.12 -12.11
CA ARG A 61 7.33 -5.93 -10.87
C ARG A 61 6.01 -6.67 -10.71
N MET A 62 4.89 -6.03 -11.03
CA MET A 62 3.55 -6.62 -10.93
C MET A 62 3.20 -7.63 -12.01
N LYS A 63 4.06 -7.87 -13.01
CA LYS A 63 3.87 -8.99 -13.94
C LYS A 63 4.21 -10.32 -13.29
N GLU A 64 5.07 -10.32 -12.27
CA GLU A 64 5.50 -11.51 -11.57
C GLU A 64 4.44 -11.96 -10.56
N GLU A 65 4.10 -13.24 -10.59
CA GLU A 65 3.16 -13.86 -9.65
C GLU A 65 3.55 -13.71 -8.16
N PRO A 66 4.83 -13.92 -7.75
CA PRO A 66 5.20 -13.70 -6.34
C PRO A 66 5.04 -12.24 -5.89
N SER A 67 5.18 -11.28 -6.81
CA SER A 67 4.95 -9.86 -6.50
C SER A 67 3.47 -9.57 -6.31
N ARG A 68 2.60 -10.19 -7.11
CA ARG A 68 1.13 -10.07 -6.99
C ARG A 68 0.62 -10.69 -5.70
N SER A 69 1.06 -11.89 -5.36
CA SER A 69 0.63 -12.59 -4.13
C SER A 69 1.00 -11.79 -2.87
N ARG A 70 2.23 -11.26 -2.80
CA ARG A 70 2.65 -10.35 -1.73
C ARG A 70 1.78 -9.10 -1.65
N TYR A 71 1.40 -8.53 -2.79
CA TYR A 71 0.56 -7.32 -2.79
C TYR A 71 -0.90 -7.62 -2.43
N ALA A 72 -1.42 -8.80 -2.80
CA ALA A 72 -2.73 -9.27 -2.37
C ALA A 72 -2.76 -9.45 -0.85
N LEU A 73 -1.71 -10.00 -0.25
CA LEU A 73 -1.58 -10.13 1.20
C LEU A 73 -1.62 -8.78 1.91
N ARG A 74 -1.03 -7.72 1.34
CA ARG A 74 -1.06 -6.37 1.93
C ARG A 74 -2.48 -5.82 2.12
N LYS A 75 -3.42 -6.20 1.25
CA LYS A 75 -4.83 -5.80 1.38
C LYS A 75 -5.44 -6.32 2.68
N GLN A 76 -5.01 -7.49 3.15
CA GLN A 76 -5.50 -8.12 4.37
C GLN A 76 -4.69 -7.74 5.60
N THR A 77 -3.39 -7.46 5.44
CA THR A 77 -2.50 -7.22 6.57
C THR A 77 -2.21 -5.74 6.78
N VAL A 78 -1.69 -5.03 5.77
CA VAL A 78 -1.17 -3.67 5.94
C VAL A 78 -2.27 -2.62 5.88
N GLU A 79 -3.17 -2.72 4.90
CA GLU A 79 -4.21 -1.69 4.70
C GLU A 79 -5.19 -1.56 5.87
N PRO A 80 -5.68 -2.65 6.50
CA PRO A 80 -6.57 -2.56 7.66
C PRO A 80 -5.91 -1.85 8.85
N ARG A 81 -4.62 -2.10 9.05
CA ARG A 81 -3.82 -1.52 10.14
C ARG A 81 -3.65 -0.02 9.98
N ILE A 82 -3.37 0.41 8.75
CA ILE A 82 -3.36 1.83 8.42
C ILE A 82 -4.76 2.44 8.56
N GLY A 83 -5.80 1.68 8.22
CA GLY A 83 -7.20 2.04 8.44
C GLY A 83 -7.52 2.27 9.91
N GLU A 84 -7.13 1.37 10.81
CA GLU A 84 -7.31 1.49 12.27
C GLU A 84 -6.64 2.76 12.80
N ILE A 85 -5.37 2.99 12.43
CA ILE A 85 -4.64 4.20 12.81
C ILE A 85 -5.42 5.47 12.41
N ARG A 86 -5.93 5.52 11.19
CA ARG A 86 -6.56 6.73 10.62
C ARG A 86 -8.02 6.94 11.01
N HIS A 87 -8.78 5.87 11.22
CA HIS A 87 -10.23 5.92 11.38
C HIS A 87 -10.71 5.50 12.78
N VAL A 88 -10.07 4.50 13.39
CA VAL A 88 -10.44 4.02 14.73
C VAL A 88 -9.74 4.83 15.81
N ARG A 89 -8.42 5.00 15.69
CA ARG A 89 -7.61 5.77 16.65
C ARG A 89 -7.53 7.26 16.36
N ALA A 90 -8.10 7.69 15.23
CA ALA A 90 -8.15 9.08 14.79
C ALA A 90 -6.78 9.81 14.79
N ALA A 91 -5.67 9.08 14.67
CA ALA A 91 -4.30 9.61 14.69
C ALA A 91 -3.94 10.26 13.34
N ARG A 92 -4.61 11.36 13.02
CA ARG A 92 -4.49 12.09 11.75
C ARG A 92 -3.50 13.26 11.81
N ARG A 93 -3.14 13.69 13.01
CA ARG A 93 -2.21 14.80 13.27
C ARG A 93 -1.22 14.36 14.34
N PHE A 94 0.01 14.83 14.24
CA PHE A 94 1.03 14.63 15.26
C PHE A 94 0.96 15.77 16.27
N LEU A 95 1.12 15.44 17.55
CA LEU A 95 1.15 16.41 18.65
C LEU A 95 2.53 17.03 18.80
N ARG A 96 3.59 16.29 18.45
CA ARG A 96 4.98 16.76 18.54
C ARG A 96 5.41 17.49 17.28
N ARG A 97 6.36 18.43 17.44
CA ARG A 97 7.03 19.14 16.34
C ARG A 97 8.47 18.65 16.21
N GLY A 98 9.00 18.68 14.99
CA GLY A 98 10.32 18.13 14.64
C GLY A 98 10.24 16.67 14.17
N LEU A 99 11.05 16.32 13.17
CA LEU A 99 11.01 15.00 12.52
C LEU A 99 11.28 13.86 13.51
N ASP A 100 12.23 14.03 14.41
CA ASP A 100 12.59 12.98 15.36
C ASP A 100 11.47 12.72 16.35
N ALA A 101 10.86 13.76 16.92
CA ALA A 101 9.75 13.59 17.85
C ALA A 101 8.51 12.97 17.17
N VAL A 102 8.22 13.36 15.92
CA VAL A 102 7.14 12.75 15.12
C VAL A 102 7.41 11.28 14.82
N ARG A 103 8.67 10.87 14.60
CA ARG A 103 9.03 9.46 14.42
C ARG A 103 8.73 8.64 15.67
N HIS A 104 9.07 9.14 16.86
CA HIS A 104 8.77 8.46 18.13
C HIS A 104 7.25 8.33 18.34
N GLU A 105 6.50 9.40 18.12
CA GLU A 105 5.04 9.38 18.21
C GLU A 105 4.42 8.37 17.24
N ARG A 106 4.90 8.34 15.99
CA ARG A 106 4.49 7.35 14.99
C ARG A 106 4.77 5.92 15.45
N THR A 107 5.92 5.66 16.07
CA THR A 107 6.27 4.33 16.60
C THR A 107 5.30 3.91 17.70
N LEU A 108 5.00 4.79 18.65
CA LEU A 108 4.05 4.52 19.74
C LEU A 108 2.63 4.22 19.22
N VAL A 109 2.17 4.95 18.20
CA VAL A 109 0.87 4.68 17.57
C VAL A 109 0.88 3.30 16.91
N CYS A 110 1.96 2.94 16.22
CA CYS A 110 2.09 1.63 15.58
C CYS A 110 2.11 0.48 16.62
N THR A 111 2.87 0.60 17.71
CA THR A 111 2.94 -0.43 18.76
C THR A 111 1.57 -0.65 19.38
N ALA A 112 0.89 0.43 19.74
CA ALA A 112 -0.41 0.33 20.39
C ALA A 112 -1.46 -0.36 19.50
N VAL A 113 -1.42 -0.16 18.18
CA VAL A 113 -2.28 -0.87 17.23
C VAL A 113 -1.87 -2.35 17.21
N CYS A 114 -0.58 -2.70 17.28
CA CYS A 114 -0.11 -4.11 17.23
C CYS A 114 -0.59 -4.90 18.45
N ASP A 115 -0.59 -4.26 19.61
CA ASP A 115 -0.98 -4.90 20.86
C ASP A 115 -2.49 -5.23 20.91
N HIS A 116 -3.34 -4.43 20.28
CA HIS A 116 -4.79 -4.69 20.23
C HIS A 116 -5.13 -6.02 19.53
N GLU A 117 -4.37 -6.39 18.50
CA GLU A 117 -4.54 -7.66 17.78
C GLU A 117 -4.10 -8.85 18.65
N ALA A 118 -2.97 -8.71 19.36
CA ALA A 118 -2.48 -9.70 20.31
C ALA A 118 -3.46 -9.90 21.49
N HIS A 119 -4.00 -8.81 22.04
CA HIS A 119 -5.01 -8.88 23.10
C HIS A 119 -6.34 -9.49 22.61
N GLY A 120 -6.74 -9.26 21.35
CA GLY A 120 -7.92 -9.90 20.77
C GLY A 120 -7.80 -11.42 20.68
N LEU A 121 -6.62 -11.92 20.30
CA LEU A 121 -6.31 -13.36 20.28
C LEU A 121 -6.22 -13.93 21.70
N LEU A 122 -5.55 -13.24 22.63
CA LEU A 122 -5.49 -13.65 24.03
C LEU A 122 -6.89 -13.70 24.66
N ARG A 123 -7.79 -12.77 24.32
CA ARG A 123 -9.16 -12.78 24.84
C ARG A 123 -10.02 -13.91 24.25
N GLN A 124 -9.77 -14.38 23.03
CA GLN A 124 -10.42 -15.57 22.49
C GLN A 124 -9.91 -16.86 23.16
N VAL A 125 -8.62 -16.92 23.49
CA VAL A 125 -8.01 -18.06 24.20
C VAL A 125 -8.43 -18.08 25.67
N VAL A 126 -8.34 -16.94 26.37
CA VAL A 126 -8.70 -16.79 27.80
C VAL A 126 -10.23 -16.79 27.99
N GLY A 127 -11.01 -16.27 27.03
CA GLY A 127 -12.47 -16.32 27.05
C GLY A 127 -13.05 -17.73 26.90
N ARG A 128 -12.25 -18.70 26.43
CA ARG A 128 -12.62 -20.13 26.40
C ARG A 128 -12.38 -20.84 27.75
N PHE A 129 -11.65 -20.22 28.68
CA PHE A 129 -11.43 -20.71 30.05
C PHE A 129 -12.43 -20.15 31.07
N GLY A 130 -13.59 -19.67 30.61
CA GLY A 130 -14.65 -19.12 31.44
C GLY A 130 -15.68 -20.15 31.90
N THR A 131 -15.29 -21.15 32.68
CA THR A 131 -16.00 -21.79 33.82
C THR A 131 -15.11 -22.98 34.22
N ARG A 132 -14.44 -22.99 35.37
CA ARG A 132 -15.01 -23.19 36.71
C ARG A 132 -14.19 -22.41 37.75
N ARG A 133 -14.89 -21.56 38.50
CA ARG A 133 -14.45 -21.14 39.84
C ARG A 133 -14.44 -22.40 40.71
N GLY A 134 -13.27 -22.94 41.05
CA GLY A 134 -13.18 -24.13 41.90
C GLY A 134 -11.77 -24.69 42.12
N ASP A 135 -10.86 -24.59 41.15
CA ASP A 135 -9.65 -25.44 41.16
C ASP A 135 -8.34 -24.67 41.39
N GLU A 136 -8.35 -23.59 42.17
CA GLU A 136 -7.11 -22.88 42.55
C GLU A 136 -6.24 -23.67 43.55
N ALA A 137 -6.78 -24.74 44.14
CA ALA A 137 -6.07 -25.59 45.10
C ALA A 137 -5.20 -26.68 44.44
N GLU A 138 -5.49 -27.11 43.21
CA GLU A 138 -4.72 -28.20 42.57
C GLU A 138 -3.50 -27.72 41.77
N VAL A 139 -3.50 -26.47 41.31
CA VAL A 139 -2.40 -25.93 40.49
C VAL A 139 -1.14 -25.65 41.34
N GLY A 140 -1.30 -25.36 42.63
CA GLY A 140 -0.18 -25.14 43.55
C GLY A 140 0.66 -26.40 43.82
N LEU A 141 0.05 -27.58 43.76
CA LEU A 141 0.77 -28.84 44.08
C LEU A 141 1.56 -29.40 42.88
N ALA A 142 1.21 -29.01 41.65
CA ALA A 142 1.87 -29.50 40.44
C ALA A 142 3.17 -28.75 40.08
N VAL A 143 3.42 -27.58 40.68
CA VAL A 143 4.64 -26.79 40.43
C VAL A 143 5.81 -27.26 41.30
N GLU A 144 5.55 -27.66 42.55
CA GLU A 144 6.58 -28.11 43.50
C GLU A 144 7.19 -29.48 43.14
N ALA A 145 6.44 -30.37 42.45
CA ALA A 145 6.90 -31.71 42.09
C ALA A 145 7.87 -31.76 40.88
N LYS A 146 8.12 -30.62 40.20
CA LYS A 146 8.99 -30.54 39.02
C LYS A 146 10.33 -29.85 39.26
N ALA A 147 10.59 -29.41 40.48
CA ALA A 147 11.85 -28.77 40.88
C ALA A 147 12.85 -29.74 41.54
N SER A 148 12.48 -31.00 41.74
CA SER A 148 13.27 -32.03 42.42
C SER A 148 13.34 -33.33 41.62
N GLY A 149 13.62 -33.21 40.32
CA GLY A 149 13.95 -34.32 39.41
C GLY A 149 15.04 -33.93 38.43
#